data_AF-A0A7J3J5W9-F1
#
_entry.id   AF-A0A7J3J5W9-F1
#
_cell.length_a   1.000
_cell.length_b   1.000
_cell.length_c   1.000
_cell.angle_alpha   90.00
_cell.angle_beta   90.00
_cell.angle_gamma   90.00
#
_symmetry.space_group_name_H-M   'P 1'
#
loop_
_entity.id
_entity.type
_entity.pdbx_description
1 polymer ?
#
loop_
_entity_poly.entity_id
_entity_poly.type
_entity_poly.pdbx_seq_one_letter_code
_entity_poly.pdbx_strand_id
1 'polypeptide(L)' 'MTVDGKHKIDFLVLGGLHMDDFEWASRQYEAVGYVLVAFMMDCDGYHWKAVYVKADQLMEAVQKGVLGDWQERRKT' A
#
# COMPACT_ATOMS: atom_id res chain seq x y z
N MET A 1 -9.84 24.88 -21.27
CA MET A 1 -9.17 24.72 -19.96
C MET A 1 -8.87 23.24 -19.81
N THR A 2 -7.67 22.82 -20.19
CA THR A 2 -7.19 21.45 -19.96
C THR A 2 -6.88 21.33 -18.48
N VAL A 3 -7.77 20.68 -17.74
CA VAL A 3 -7.46 20.20 -16.39
C VAL A 3 -6.44 19.07 -16.60
N ASP A 4 -5.17 19.43 -16.49
CA ASP A 4 -4.06 18.48 -16.34
C ASP A 4 -4.21 17.82 -14.95
N GLY A 5 -5.25 17.00 -14.82
CA GLY A 5 -5.50 16.20 -13.64
C GLY A 5 -4.44 15.14 -13.60
N LYS A 6 -3.31 15.42 -12.93
CA LYS A 6 -2.38 14.38 -12.49
C LYS A 6 -3.22 13.30 -11.80
N HIS A 7 -3.46 12.19 -12.48
CA HIS A 7 -4.03 10.99 -11.90
C HIS A 7 -3.12 10.60 -10.72
N LYS A 8 -3.57 10.94 -9.52
CA LYS A 8 -2.87 10.66 -8.28
C LYS A 8 -3.20 9.22 -7.91
N ILE A 9 -2.18 8.39 -7.76
CA ILE A 9 -2.35 7.02 -7.25
C ILE A 9 -2.92 7.11 -5.82
N ASP A 10 -3.98 6.34 -5.58
CA ASP A 10 -4.67 6.26 -4.31
C ASP A 10 -4.04 5.14 -3.45
N PHE A 11 -3.50 5.55 -2.31
CA PHE A 11 -2.85 4.67 -1.34
C PHE A 11 -3.61 4.72 -0.03
N LEU A 12 -3.85 3.53 0.54
CA LEU A 12 -4.33 3.37 1.91
C LEU A 12 -3.21 2.77 2.76
N VAL A 13 -2.90 3.40 3.88
CA VAL A 13 -1.88 2.93 4.82
C VAL A 13 -2.53 2.73 6.17
N LEU A 14 -2.42 1.51 6.71
CA LEU A 14 -2.88 1.14 8.04
C LEU A 14 -1.69 0.71 8.89
N GLY A 15 -1.66 1.09 10.16
CA GLY A 15 -0.60 0.74 11.09
C GLY A 15 -1.16 0.42 12.47
N GLY A 16 -0.35 -0.19 13.33
CA GLY A 16 -0.81 -0.61 14.66
C GLY A 16 -1.76 -1.81 14.61
N LEU A 17 -1.72 -2.61 13.55
CA LEU A 17 -2.61 -3.77 13.38
C LEU A 17 -2.03 -4.96 14.14
N HIS A 18 -2.84 -5.65 14.94
CA HIS A 18 -2.51 -7.02 15.33
C HIS A 18 -2.61 -7.96 14.12
N MET A 19 -2.08 -9.18 14.26
CA MET A 19 -2.12 -10.16 13.18
C MET A 19 -3.55 -10.46 12.73
N ASP A 20 -4.49 -10.65 13.66
CA ASP A 20 -5.90 -10.93 13.34
C ASP A 20 -6.56 -9.74 12.63
N ASP A 21 -6.27 -8.52 13.08
CA ASP A 21 -6.76 -7.28 12.47
C ASP A 21 -6.18 -7.08 11.06
N PHE A 22 -4.91 -7.44 10.86
CA PHE A 22 -4.24 -7.39 9.56
C PHE A 22 -4.88 -8.37 8.57
N GLU A 23 -5.12 -9.61 8.97
CA GLU A 23 -5.78 -10.61 8.13
C GLU A 23 -7.21 -10.19 7.78
N TRP A 24 -7.96 -9.71 8.77
CA TRP A 24 -9.30 -9.20 8.56
C TRP A 24 -9.30 -8.00 7.60
N ALA A 25 -8.43 -7.01 7.84
CA ALA A 25 -8.29 -5.82 7.00
C ALA A 25 -7.97 -6.20 5.56
N SER A 26 -7.01 -7.12 5.34
CA SER A 26 -6.64 -7.58 4.00
C SER A 26 -7.85 -8.06 3.19
N ARG A 27 -8.72 -8.87 3.79
CA ARG A 27 -9.94 -9.39 3.14
C ARG A 27 -10.98 -8.29 2.88
N GLN A 28 -11.16 -7.36 3.83
CA GLN A 28 -12.13 -6.27 3.66
C GLN A 28 -11.72 -5.32 2.52
N TYR A 29 -10.44 -4.97 2.46
CA TYR A 29 -9.94 -4.01 1.48
C TYR A 29 -9.87 -4.61 0.07
N GLU A 30 -9.57 -5.91 -0.05
CA GLU A 30 -9.73 -6.63 -1.31
C GLU A 30 -11.15 -6.54 -1.85
N ALA A 31 -12.16 -6.73 -0.98
CA ALA A 31 -13.57 -6.66 -1.36
C ALA A 31 -14.02 -5.27 -1.87
N VAL A 32 -13.33 -4.18 -1.48
CA VAL A 32 -13.60 -2.81 -1.95
C VAL A 32 -12.60 -2.32 -3.01
N GLY A 33 -11.87 -3.25 -3.63
CA GLY A 33 -11.01 -2.99 -4.78
C GLY A 33 -9.66 -2.36 -4.43
N TYR A 34 -9.13 -2.64 -3.24
CA TYR A 34 -7.75 -2.34 -2.87
C TYR A 34 -6.91 -3.62 -2.85
N VAL A 35 -5.66 -3.52 -3.28
CA VAL A 35 -4.70 -4.64 -3.25
C VAL A 35 -3.58 -4.31 -2.29
N LEU A 36 -3.24 -5.26 -1.41
CA LEU A 36 -2.09 -5.15 -0.52
C LEU A 36 -0.81 -5.21 -1.36
N VAL A 37 0.03 -4.17 -1.26
CA VAL A 37 1.28 -4.04 -2.04
C VAL A 37 2.53 -4.09 -1.19
N ALA A 38 2.42 -3.80 0.10
CA ALA A 38 3.53 -3.95 1.05
C ALA A 38 2.99 -4.14 2.47
N PHE A 39 3.76 -4.83 3.30
CA PHE A 39 3.51 -4.92 4.73
C PHE A 39 4.83 -4.96 5.50
N MET A 40 4.79 -4.56 6.77
CA MET A 40 5.95 -4.55 7.65
C MET A 40 5.50 -4.78 9.09
N MET A 41 6.27 -5.58 9.83
CA MET A 41 6.13 -5.69 11.28
C MET A 41 6.88 -4.51 11.92
N ASP A 42 6.23 -3.84 12.88
CA ASP A 42 6.82 -2.75 13.66
C ASP A 42 7.91 -3.29 14.60
N CYS A 43 8.72 -2.38 15.15
CA CYS A 43 9.88 -2.72 15.98
C CYS A 43 9.53 -3.38 17.32
N ASP A 44 8.26 -3.31 17.73
CA ASP A 44 7.75 -4.01 18.92
C ASP A 44 7.54 -5.52 18.69
N GLY A 45 7.66 -5.99 17.44
CA GLY A 45 7.50 -7.40 17.09
C GLY A 45 6.06 -7.91 17.18
N TYR A 46 5.09 -7.02 17.34
CA TYR A 46 3.69 -7.38 17.59
C TYR A 46 2.73 -6.68 16.63
N HIS A 47 2.97 -5.42 16.30
CA HIS A 47 2.09 -4.66 15.41
C HIS A 47 2.58 -4.70 13.96
N TRP A 48 1.63 -4.54 13.05
CA TRP A 48 1.85 -4.56 11.61
C TRP A 48 1.38 -3.27 10.97
N LYS A 49 2.08 -2.93 9.90
CA LYS A 49 1.75 -1.87 8.95
C LYS A 49 1.46 -2.49 7.59
N ALA A 50 0.37 -2.06 6.96
CA ALA A 50 -0.09 -2.53 5.67
C ALA A 50 -0.25 -1.33 4.71
N VAL A 51 0.19 -1.49 3.48
CA VAL A 51 0.05 -0.51 2.40
C VAL A 51 -0.76 -1.14 1.29
N TYR A 52 -1.84 -0.47 0.91
CA TYR A 52 -2.72 -0.88 -0.17
C TYR A 52 -2.76 0.18 -1.27
N VAL A 53 -3.04 -0.26 -2.49
CA VAL A 53 -3.31 0.60 -3.64
C VAL A 53 -4.65 0.22 -4.25
N LYS A 54 -5.35 1.17 -4.87
CA LYS A 54 -6.52 0.85 -5.69
C LYS A 54 -6.15 -0.13 -6.82
N ALA A 55 -6.93 -1.20 -6.96
CA ALA A 55 -6.63 -2.32 -7.85
C ALA A 55 -6.51 -1.90 -9.33
N ASP A 56 -7.39 -0.99 -9.77
CA ASP A 56 -7.40 -0.40 -11.11
C ASP A 56 -6.20 0.53 -11.37
N GLN A 57 -5.50 0.96 -10.32
CA GLN A 57 -4.33 1.84 -10.38
C GLN A 57 -3.01 1.11 -10.13
N LEU A 58 -3.03 -0.19 -9.85
CA LEU A 58 -1.84 -0.97 -9.52
C LEU A 58 -0.79 -0.89 -10.64
N MET A 59 -1.18 -1.13 -11.89
CA MET A 59 -0.26 -1.09 -13.03
C MET A 59 0.33 0.31 -13.25
N GLU A 60 -0.48 1.35 -13.07
CA GLU A 60 -0.03 2.74 -13.15
C GLU A 60 0.99 3.05 -12.05
N ALA A 61 0.76 2.57 -10.83
CA ALA A 61 1.66 2.74 -9.69
C ALA A 61 3.01 2.03 -9.90
N VAL A 62 3.00 0.86 -10.53
CA VAL A 62 4.21 0.12 -10.92
C VAL A 62 4.97 0.86 -12.03
N GLN A 63 4.28 1.27 -13.10
CA GLN A 63 4.90 1.96 -14.24
C GLN A 63 5.51 3.32 -13.85
N LYS A 64 4.86 4.04 -12.92
CA LYS A 64 5.38 5.29 -12.37
C LYS A 64 6.52 5.10 -11.36
N GLY A 65 6.92 3.87 -11.07
CA GLY A 65 7.99 3.55 -10.13
C GLY A 65 7.64 3.83 -8.66
N VAL A 66 6.37 4.09 -8.33
CA VAL A 66 5.96 4.44 -6.96
C VAL A 66 6.09 3.23 -6.00
N LEU A 67 5.93 2.03 -6.53
CA LEU A 67 6.07 0.77 -5.81
C LEU A 67 7.48 0.15 -5.91
N GLY A 68 8.33 0.64 -6.83
CA GLY A 68 9.57 -0.05 -7.24
C GLY A 68 10.81 0.22 -6.38
N ASP A 69 10.81 1.23 -5.51
CA ASP A 69 12.04 1.83 -4.99
C ASP A 69 12.32 1.58 -3.49
N TRP A 70 11.57 0.68 -2.85
CA TRP A 70 11.66 0.48 -1.39
C TRP A 70 12.83 -0.39 -0.92
N GLN A 71 13.38 -1.27 -1.78
CA GLN A 71 14.50 -2.14 -1.39
C GLN A 71 15.88 -1.47 -1.51
N GLU A 72 16.06 -0.47 -2.38
CA GLU A 72 17.39 0.06 -2.69
C GLU A 72 17.81 1.26 -1.82
N ARG A 73 16.87 1.94 -1.16
CA ARG A 73 17.15 3.12 -0.32
C ARG A 73 17.69 2.82 1.09
N ARG A 74 18.01 1.55 1.41
CA ARG A 74 18.60 1.13 2.71
C ARG A 74 20.11 0.92 2.67
N LYS A 75 20.79 1.28 1.57
CA LYS A 75 22.26 1.31 1.50
C LYS A 75 22.74 2.76 1.39
N THR A 76 22.78 3.48 2.50
CA THR A 76 23.66 4.65 2.69
C THR A 76 23.86 4.91 4.17
#